data_AF-A0A7X6K5A9-F1
#
_entry.id   AF-A0A7X6K5A9-F1
#
_cell.length_a   1.000
_cell.length_b   1.000
_cell.length_c   1.000
_cell.angle_alpha   90.00
_cell.angle_beta   90.00
_cell.angle_gamma   90.00
#
_symmetry.space_group_name_H-M   'P 1'
#
loop_
_entity.id
_entity.type
_entity.pdbx_description
1 polymer ?
#
loop_
_entity_poly.entity_id
_entity_poly.type
_entity_poly.pdbx_seq_one_letter_code
_entity_poly.pdbx_strand_id
1 'polypeptide(L)'
;MHPGSVSPPIVDAIRAGDFPAVMTVIGTDRTGVARHRKDISALFQAIADAPHGSRSPEGHWHGELDRHYECALAAHMACIGAERAAKLTAVPRPFASKAIPKLFPGGLPVFVTVWSELYQRSPRNWDRIAHYPVMFDWLRRGLVDPPRQDGAVNLLLSHLPDTPNPVKYLRDRPGLVGVTLPALFDAAVRPSIGAAAVDSNLPPGDSRRIDMTVAALAAENLWEQEMVEAGIGRAWEARTSPFQRRWLAGLRSLLEQG
;
A
#
# COMPACT_ATOMS: atom_id res chain seq x y z
N MET A 1 -47.73 14.71 -1.78
CA MET A 1 -47.13 13.60 -1.01
C MET A 1 -46.53 12.62 -2.01
N HIS A 2 -45.21 12.42 -2.01
CA HIS A 2 -44.64 11.26 -2.70
C HIS A 2 -44.77 10.03 -1.79
N PRO A 3 -45.13 8.84 -2.33
CA PRO A 3 -45.10 7.61 -1.55
C PRO A 3 -43.66 7.35 -1.10
N GLY A 4 -43.49 6.98 0.17
CA GLY A 4 -42.17 6.89 0.79
C GLY A 4 -41.26 5.91 0.03
N SER A 5 -40.18 6.41 -0.57
CA SER A 5 -39.16 5.55 -1.15
C SER A 5 -38.43 4.85 -0.01
N VAL A 6 -38.71 3.57 0.19
CA VAL A 6 -37.91 2.68 1.04
C VAL A 6 -36.46 2.83 0.60
N SER A 7 -35.58 3.26 1.51
CA SER A 7 -34.18 3.45 1.13
C SER A 7 -33.54 2.09 0.80
N PRO A 8 -32.57 2.06 -0.13
CA PRO A 8 -31.88 0.83 -0.46
C PRO A 8 -31.19 0.27 0.80
N PRO A 9 -31.22 -1.05 1.08
CA PRO A 9 -30.65 -1.62 2.30
C PRO A 9 -29.18 -1.24 2.54
N ILE A 10 -28.40 -1.05 1.48
CA ILE A 10 -27.00 -0.57 1.60
C ILE A 10 -26.91 0.90 2.03
N VAL A 11 -27.82 1.78 1.61
CA VAL A 11 -27.83 3.19 2.01
C VAL A 11 -28.18 3.32 3.49
N ASP A 12 -29.15 2.53 3.97
CA ASP A 12 -29.50 2.52 5.38
C ASP A 12 -28.41 1.86 6.24
N ALA A 13 -27.75 0.80 5.76
CA ALA A 13 -26.58 0.24 6.43
C ALA A 13 -25.40 1.24 6.52
N ILE A 14 -25.17 2.08 5.50
CA ILE A 14 -24.17 3.18 5.57
C ILE A 14 -24.61 4.29 6.54
N ARG A 15 -25.92 4.55 6.67
CA ARG A 15 -26.49 5.50 7.66
C ARG A 15 -26.53 4.96 9.09
N ALA A 16 -26.47 3.64 9.27
CA ALA A 16 -26.36 2.98 10.56
C ALA A 16 -24.92 2.58 10.92
N GLY A 17 -23.99 2.65 9.95
CA GLY A 17 -22.56 2.37 10.12
C GLY A 17 -22.28 0.89 10.39
N ASP A 18 -23.26 0.06 10.02
CA ASP A 18 -23.20 -1.37 10.15
C ASP A 18 -22.34 -1.93 9.03
N PHE A 19 -21.03 -1.90 9.27
CA PHE A 19 -20.03 -2.42 8.34
C PHE A 19 -20.26 -3.91 7.99
N PRO A 20 -20.61 -4.81 8.95
CA PRO A 20 -21.08 -6.15 8.63
C PRO A 20 -22.26 -6.19 7.64
N ALA A 21 -23.31 -5.39 7.84
CA ALA A 21 -24.45 -5.33 6.92
C ALA A 21 -24.05 -4.80 5.54
N VAL A 22 -23.26 -3.73 5.45
CA VAL A 22 -22.73 -3.20 4.18
C VAL A 22 -21.97 -4.29 3.41
N MET A 23 -21.04 -4.98 4.08
CA MET A 23 -20.26 -6.07 3.46
C MET A 23 -21.15 -7.25 3.04
N THR A 24 -22.21 -7.54 3.80
CA THR A 24 -23.19 -8.59 3.47
C THR A 24 -23.97 -8.22 2.20
N VAL A 25 -24.52 -7.00 2.11
CA VAL A 25 -25.25 -6.54 0.92
C VAL A 25 -24.35 -6.49 -0.32
N ILE A 26 -23.09 -6.03 -0.20
CA ILE A 26 -22.12 -6.06 -1.30
C ILE A 26 -21.79 -7.50 -1.74
N GLY A 27 -21.71 -8.44 -0.81
CA GLY A 27 -21.46 -9.85 -1.10
C GLY A 27 -22.66 -10.56 -1.76
N THR A 28 -23.89 -10.17 -1.42
CA THR A 28 -25.12 -10.81 -1.91
C THR A 28 -25.63 -10.22 -3.23
N ASP A 29 -25.66 -8.90 -3.40
CA ASP A 29 -26.15 -8.26 -4.64
C ASP A 29 -25.28 -7.06 -5.07
N ARG A 30 -24.07 -7.38 -5.53
CA ARG A 30 -23.13 -6.37 -6.06
C ARG A 30 -23.70 -5.59 -7.26
N THR A 31 -24.59 -6.20 -8.04
CA THR A 31 -25.24 -5.56 -9.20
C THR A 31 -26.29 -4.54 -8.74
N GLY A 32 -27.11 -4.87 -7.74
CA GLY A 32 -28.02 -3.94 -7.09
C GLY A 32 -27.28 -2.77 -6.43
N VAL A 33 -26.17 -3.04 -5.74
CA VAL A 33 -25.29 -1.99 -5.19
C VAL A 33 -24.85 -1.01 -6.29
N ALA A 34 -24.43 -1.50 -7.46
CA ALA A 34 -24.03 -0.66 -8.58
C ALA A 34 -25.17 0.22 -9.14
N ARG A 35 -26.45 -0.20 -9.03
CA ARG A 35 -27.61 0.63 -9.42
C ARG A 35 -27.72 1.89 -8.54
N HIS A 36 -27.34 1.79 -7.26
CA HIS A 36 -27.35 2.90 -6.29
C HIS A 36 -26.04 3.70 -6.24
N ARG A 37 -25.16 3.54 -7.24
CA ARG A 37 -23.86 4.22 -7.30
C ARG A 37 -23.94 5.73 -7.12
N LYS A 38 -24.98 6.41 -7.63
CA LYS A 38 -25.14 7.87 -7.47
C LYS A 38 -25.36 8.23 -6.00
N ASP A 39 -26.33 7.58 -5.36
CA ASP A 39 -26.70 7.80 -3.95
C ASP A 39 -25.52 7.48 -3.01
N ILE A 40 -24.85 6.35 -3.25
CA ILE A 40 -23.67 5.91 -2.49
C ILE A 40 -22.50 6.89 -2.67
N SER A 41 -22.28 7.42 -3.87
CA SER A 41 -21.19 8.39 -4.11
C SER A 41 -21.48 9.75 -3.47
N ALA A 42 -22.74 10.20 -3.50
CA ALA A 42 -23.16 11.42 -2.81
C ALA A 42 -23.03 11.29 -1.29
N LEU A 43 -23.42 10.12 -0.73
CA LEU A 43 -23.29 9.84 0.69
C LEU A 43 -21.82 9.71 1.15
N PHE A 44 -20.96 9.07 0.34
CA PHE A 44 -19.52 9.00 0.59
C PHE A 44 -18.88 10.39 0.62
N GLN A 45 -19.18 11.25 -0.36
CA GLN A 45 -18.69 12.63 -0.37
C GLN A 45 -19.19 13.43 0.84
N ALA A 46 -20.49 13.34 1.16
CA ALA A 46 -21.08 14.05 2.29
C ALA A 46 -20.53 13.63 3.67
N ILE A 47 -20.06 12.38 3.82
CA ILE A 47 -19.38 11.90 5.03
C ILE A 47 -17.92 12.37 5.04
N ALA A 48 -17.22 12.31 3.90
CA ALA A 48 -15.84 12.76 3.77
C ALA A 48 -15.65 14.26 4.07
N ASP A 49 -16.65 15.08 3.69
CA ASP A 49 -16.66 16.53 3.94
C ASP A 49 -17.08 16.91 5.38
N ALA A 50 -17.44 15.93 6.23
CA ALA A 50 -17.93 16.14 7.59
C ALA A 50 -17.15 15.33 8.67
N PRO A 51 -15.80 15.39 8.73
CA PRO A 51 -14.97 14.48 9.52
C PRO A 51 -15.23 14.50 11.04
N HIS A 52 -15.71 15.61 11.59
CA HIS A 52 -16.00 15.77 13.02
C HIS A 52 -17.48 15.51 13.39
N GLY A 53 -18.27 14.97 12.46
CA GLY A 53 -19.73 15.00 12.52
C GLY A 53 -20.31 16.38 12.12
N SER A 54 -21.62 16.58 12.06
CA SER A 54 -22.72 15.74 12.58
C SER A 54 -24.08 16.11 11.94
N ARG A 55 -25.20 15.36 12.13
CA ARG A 55 -26.48 15.62 11.40
C ARG A 55 -27.79 15.05 11.98
N SER A 56 -28.80 15.94 12.11
CA SER A 56 -30.26 15.81 12.43
C SER A 56 -31.16 16.36 11.26
N PRO A 57 -32.53 16.24 11.17
CA PRO A 57 -33.55 15.52 11.99
C PRO A 57 -34.31 14.28 11.37
N GLU A 58 -34.16 13.89 10.08
CA GLU A 58 -34.62 12.56 9.54
C GLU A 58 -33.63 11.73 8.66
N GLY A 59 -32.31 11.70 8.93
CA GLY A 59 -31.31 10.81 8.29
C GLY A 59 -29.87 11.06 8.76
N HIS A 60 -29.33 10.25 9.68
CA HIS A 60 -28.44 10.80 10.73
C HIS A 60 -27.09 10.21 10.95
N TRP A 61 -26.20 11.10 11.39
CA TRP A 61 -24.90 10.78 11.94
C TRP A 61 -24.34 11.83 12.88
N HIS A 62 -24.09 11.54 14.15
CA HIS A 62 -23.40 12.44 15.09
C HIS A 62 -22.28 11.69 15.84
N GLY A 63 -21.10 12.33 15.98
CA GLY A 63 -19.87 11.74 16.55
C GLY A 63 -18.70 11.76 15.56
N GLU A 64 -17.59 11.08 15.88
CA GLU A 64 -16.52 10.81 14.91
C GLU A 64 -17.00 9.78 13.88
N LEU A 65 -16.96 10.14 12.59
CA LEU A 65 -17.66 9.38 11.53
C LEU A 65 -16.88 8.18 10.96
N ASP A 66 -15.79 7.75 11.62
CA ASP A 66 -14.86 6.73 11.12
C ASP A 66 -15.54 5.48 10.59
N ARG A 67 -16.50 4.92 11.33
CA ARG A 67 -17.23 3.71 10.92
C ARG A 67 -18.11 3.93 9.69
N HIS A 68 -18.66 5.12 9.56
CA HIS A 68 -19.58 5.47 8.47
C HIS A 68 -18.78 5.76 7.21
N TYR A 69 -17.61 6.38 7.38
CA TYR A 69 -16.62 6.55 6.32
C TYR A 69 -16.14 5.18 5.82
N GLU A 70 -15.79 4.22 6.68
CA GLU A 70 -15.48 2.84 6.27
C GLU A 70 -16.64 2.17 5.50
N CYS A 71 -17.88 2.33 5.98
CA CYS A 71 -19.07 1.81 5.29
C CYS A 71 -19.27 2.41 3.90
N ALA A 72 -19.27 3.75 3.81
CA ALA A 72 -19.45 4.48 2.58
C ALA A 72 -18.29 4.21 1.60
N LEU A 73 -17.06 4.11 2.09
CA LEU A 73 -15.87 3.77 1.30
C LEU A 73 -15.98 2.35 0.71
N ALA A 74 -16.40 1.35 1.50
CA ALA A 74 -16.60 -0.01 1.00
C ALA A 74 -17.66 -0.08 -0.10
N ALA A 75 -18.82 0.56 0.13
CA ALA A 75 -19.89 0.64 -0.85
C ALA A 75 -19.46 1.39 -2.12
N HIS A 76 -18.78 2.54 -1.96
CA HIS A 76 -18.28 3.33 -3.08
C HIS A 76 -17.23 2.57 -3.90
N MET A 77 -16.25 1.94 -3.24
CA MET A 77 -15.27 1.04 -3.89
C MET A 77 -15.98 -0.08 -4.66
N ALA A 78 -16.97 -0.75 -4.05
CA ALA A 78 -17.73 -1.81 -4.71
C ALA A 78 -18.44 -1.33 -5.98
N CYS A 79 -18.95 -0.08 -5.99
CA CYS A 79 -19.60 0.56 -7.15
C CYS A 79 -18.64 0.98 -8.27
N ILE A 80 -17.40 1.39 -7.96
CA ILE A 80 -16.46 1.94 -8.96
C ILE A 80 -15.49 0.91 -9.54
N GLY A 81 -15.32 -0.24 -8.89
CA GLY A 81 -14.43 -1.33 -9.31
C GLY A 81 -12.97 -1.14 -8.91
N ALA A 82 -12.18 -2.22 -8.92
CA ALA A 82 -10.80 -2.25 -8.42
C ALA A 82 -9.89 -1.18 -9.06
N GLU A 83 -9.95 -1.06 -10.40
CA GLU A 83 -9.26 -0.05 -11.22
C GLU A 83 -9.37 1.40 -10.72
N ARG A 84 -10.55 1.77 -10.21
CA ARG A 84 -10.83 3.12 -9.69
C ARG A 84 -10.62 3.18 -8.18
N ALA A 85 -10.98 2.13 -7.46
CA ALA A 85 -10.76 2.00 -6.01
C ALA A 85 -9.28 2.08 -5.64
N ALA A 86 -8.38 1.51 -6.45
CA ALA A 86 -6.93 1.59 -6.24
C ALA A 86 -6.36 3.01 -6.38
N LYS A 87 -7.10 3.94 -7.00
CA LYS A 87 -6.70 5.33 -7.22
C LYS A 87 -7.28 6.29 -6.16
N LEU A 88 -8.03 5.78 -5.17
CA LEU A 88 -8.55 6.56 -4.06
C LEU A 88 -7.43 6.93 -3.06
N THR A 89 -7.43 8.19 -2.63
CA THR A 89 -6.59 8.69 -1.53
C THR A 89 -7.31 8.58 -0.18
N ALA A 90 -6.57 8.74 0.91
CA ALA A 90 -7.09 8.77 2.29
C ALA A 90 -7.79 7.48 2.77
N VAL A 91 -7.57 6.34 2.09
CA VAL A 91 -8.01 5.02 2.58
C VAL A 91 -7.29 4.68 3.89
N PRO A 92 -8.00 4.39 5.00
CA PRO A 92 -7.37 4.04 6.27
C PRO A 92 -6.57 2.73 6.16
N ARG A 93 -5.39 2.68 6.77
CA ARG A 93 -4.54 1.47 6.74
C ARG A 93 -5.24 0.20 7.27
N PRO A 94 -6.04 0.24 8.36
CA PRO A 94 -6.79 -0.93 8.84
C PRO A 94 -7.82 -1.42 7.83
N PHE A 95 -8.52 -0.47 7.18
CA PHE A 95 -9.49 -0.75 6.12
C PHE A 95 -8.82 -1.39 4.91
N ALA A 96 -7.72 -0.81 4.41
CA ALA A 96 -6.96 -1.38 3.29
C ALA A 96 -6.52 -2.83 3.58
N SER A 97 -6.06 -3.10 4.80
CA SER A 97 -5.58 -4.43 5.18
C SER A 97 -6.69 -5.48 5.27
N LYS A 98 -7.87 -5.11 5.78
CA LYS A 98 -8.94 -6.05 6.14
C LYS A 98 -10.12 -6.10 5.16
N ALA A 99 -10.49 -4.95 4.56
CA ALA A 99 -11.69 -4.81 3.72
C ALA A 99 -11.40 -5.00 2.23
N ILE A 100 -10.33 -4.40 1.68
CA ILE A 100 -10.02 -4.48 0.24
C ILE A 100 -9.91 -5.95 -0.26
N PRO A 101 -9.21 -6.88 0.43
CA PRO A 101 -9.21 -8.30 0.04
C PRO A 101 -10.59 -8.97 0.01
N LYS A 102 -11.54 -8.52 0.83
CA LYS A 102 -12.91 -9.05 0.83
C LYS A 102 -13.75 -8.44 -0.29
N LEU A 103 -13.54 -7.16 -0.59
CA LEU A 103 -14.22 -6.44 -1.68
C LEU A 103 -13.73 -6.86 -3.08
N PHE A 104 -12.48 -7.30 -3.20
CA PHE A 104 -11.81 -7.59 -4.47
C PHE A 104 -10.88 -8.82 -4.39
N PRO A 105 -11.40 -10.03 -4.09
CA PRO A 105 -10.55 -11.22 -3.89
C PRO A 105 -9.66 -11.56 -5.11
N GLY A 106 -10.17 -11.40 -6.33
CA GLY A 106 -9.36 -11.53 -7.57
C GLY A 106 -8.79 -10.21 -8.11
N GLY A 107 -9.04 -9.07 -7.43
CA GLY A 107 -8.66 -7.74 -7.91
C GLY A 107 -7.41 -7.15 -7.23
N LEU A 108 -6.84 -7.81 -6.22
CA LEU A 108 -5.66 -7.33 -5.50
C LEU A 108 -4.44 -7.04 -6.39
N PRO A 109 -4.13 -7.82 -7.44
CA PRO A 109 -3.03 -7.48 -8.37
C PRO A 109 -3.19 -6.10 -9.03
N VAL A 110 -4.43 -5.64 -9.27
CA VAL A 110 -4.69 -4.29 -9.80
C VAL A 110 -4.26 -3.21 -8.80
N PHE A 111 -4.55 -3.42 -7.51
CA PHE A 111 -4.09 -2.51 -6.45
C PHE A 111 -2.56 -2.49 -6.35
N VAL A 112 -1.91 -3.66 -6.40
CA VAL A 112 -0.44 -3.77 -6.39
C VAL A 112 0.18 -2.98 -7.53
N THR A 113 -0.27 -3.17 -8.77
CA THR A 113 0.25 -2.47 -9.94
C THR A 113 -0.01 -0.95 -9.84
N VAL A 114 -1.24 -0.53 -9.60
CA VAL A 114 -1.60 0.90 -9.55
C VAL A 114 -0.89 1.64 -8.41
N TRP A 115 -0.76 1.03 -7.22
CA TRP A 115 -0.04 1.63 -6.10
C TRP A 115 1.47 1.74 -6.37
N SER A 116 2.05 0.72 -7.02
CA SER A 116 3.43 0.76 -7.49
C SER A 116 3.66 1.92 -8.47
N GLU A 117 2.84 2.00 -9.52
CA GLU A 117 2.92 3.09 -10.52
C GLU A 117 2.77 4.47 -9.89
N LEU A 118 1.79 4.65 -8.99
CA LEU A 118 1.53 5.92 -8.33
C LEU A 118 2.68 6.33 -7.39
N TYR A 119 3.27 5.39 -6.66
CA TYR A 119 4.44 5.65 -5.82
C TYR A 119 5.69 5.97 -6.66
N GLN A 120 5.98 5.17 -7.69
CA GLN A 120 7.08 5.40 -8.63
C GLN A 120 6.93 6.76 -9.33
N ARG A 121 5.70 7.21 -9.58
CA ARG A 121 5.41 8.53 -10.14
C ARG A 121 5.57 9.67 -9.14
N SER A 122 5.19 9.52 -7.86
CA SER A 122 5.40 10.54 -6.82
C SER A 122 5.41 9.96 -5.39
N PRO A 123 6.60 9.72 -4.80
CA PRO A 123 6.73 9.28 -3.39
C PRO A 123 6.20 10.32 -2.40
N ARG A 124 6.32 11.62 -2.74
CA ARG A 124 5.89 12.75 -1.91
C ARG A 124 4.39 12.80 -1.64
N ASN A 125 3.59 11.97 -2.32
CA ASN A 125 2.16 11.87 -2.06
C ASN A 125 1.83 11.11 -0.76
N TRP A 126 2.84 10.58 -0.06
CA TRP A 126 2.76 9.72 1.13
C TRP A 126 1.60 10.04 2.09
N ASP A 127 1.44 11.29 2.51
CA ASP A 127 0.38 11.72 3.46
C ASP A 127 -1.04 11.32 3.00
N ARG A 128 -1.25 11.16 1.69
CA ARG A 128 -2.53 10.78 1.07
C ARG A 128 -2.62 9.29 0.72
N ILE A 129 -1.51 8.55 0.76
CA ILE A 129 -1.36 7.16 0.27
C ILE A 129 -0.65 6.23 1.27
N ALA A 130 -0.56 6.61 2.55
CA ALA A 130 0.16 5.88 3.61
C ALA A 130 -0.31 4.42 3.84
N HIS A 131 -1.40 4.00 3.19
CA HIS A 131 -1.89 2.63 3.19
C HIS A 131 -1.18 1.72 2.17
N TYR A 132 -0.45 2.23 1.17
CA TYR A 132 0.17 1.40 0.12
C TYR A 132 1.04 0.24 0.63
N PRO A 133 1.88 0.39 1.70
CA PRO A 133 2.69 -0.72 2.22
C PRO A 133 1.89 -1.93 2.71
N VAL A 134 0.57 -1.82 2.87
CA VAL A 134 -0.33 -2.95 3.18
C VAL A 134 -0.27 -4.06 2.15
N MET A 135 0.13 -3.81 0.90
CA MET A 135 0.30 -4.90 -0.08
C MET A 135 1.36 -5.92 0.37
N PHE A 136 2.34 -5.54 1.17
CA PHE A 136 3.30 -6.46 1.78
C PHE A 136 2.70 -7.28 2.93
N ASP A 137 1.63 -6.80 3.57
CA ASP A 137 0.83 -7.57 4.54
C ASP A 137 -0.16 -8.53 3.82
N TRP A 138 -0.60 -8.20 2.60
CA TRP A 138 -1.34 -9.12 1.73
C TRP A 138 -0.45 -10.27 1.23
N LEU A 139 0.78 -9.96 0.81
CA LEU A 139 1.80 -10.96 0.46
C LEU A 139 2.04 -11.95 1.61
N ARG A 140 2.22 -11.45 2.84
CA ARG A 140 2.40 -12.31 4.02
C ARG A 140 1.23 -13.29 4.24
N ARG A 141 0.04 -12.95 3.74
CA ARG A 141 -1.18 -13.75 3.83
C ARG A 141 -1.42 -14.63 2.60
N GLY A 142 -0.49 -14.68 1.65
CA GLY A 142 -0.64 -15.43 0.39
C GLY A 142 -1.74 -14.90 -0.53
N LEU A 143 -2.08 -13.60 -0.43
CA LEU A 143 -3.19 -12.99 -1.19
C LEU A 143 -2.74 -12.32 -2.49
N VAL A 144 -1.44 -12.06 -2.64
CA VAL A 144 -0.80 -11.50 -3.84
C VAL A 144 0.60 -12.10 -3.98
N ASP A 145 1.06 -12.23 -5.21
CA ASP A 145 2.44 -12.59 -5.51
C ASP A 145 3.43 -11.49 -5.08
N PRO A 146 4.72 -11.84 -4.87
CA PRO A 146 5.77 -10.86 -4.65
C PRO A 146 5.88 -9.83 -5.78
N PRO A 147 5.61 -8.54 -5.51
CA PRO A 147 5.71 -7.52 -6.54
C PRO A 147 7.16 -7.32 -6.96
N ARG A 148 7.38 -7.06 -8.25
CA ARG A 148 8.69 -6.73 -8.86
C ARG A 148 8.70 -5.34 -9.51
N GLN A 149 7.56 -4.65 -9.52
CA GLN A 149 7.40 -3.32 -10.08
C GLN A 149 8.29 -2.33 -9.33
N ASP A 150 9.03 -1.46 -10.04
CA ASP A 150 9.96 -0.48 -9.45
C ASP A 150 9.39 0.25 -8.23
N GLY A 151 8.13 0.69 -8.34
CA GLY A 151 7.45 1.41 -7.27
C GLY A 151 7.17 0.59 -6.02
N ALA A 152 6.90 -0.72 -6.14
CA ALA A 152 6.79 -1.60 -4.98
C ALA A 152 8.15 -1.83 -4.33
N VAL A 153 9.21 -2.00 -5.13
CA VAL A 153 10.58 -2.15 -4.62
C VAL A 153 10.99 -0.88 -3.87
N ASN A 154 10.83 0.30 -4.49
CA ASN A 154 11.17 1.58 -3.90
C ASN A 154 10.29 1.94 -2.69
N LEU A 155 9.02 1.53 -2.66
CA LEU A 155 8.14 1.64 -1.50
C LEU A 155 8.61 0.73 -0.36
N LEU A 156 8.99 -0.52 -0.66
CA LEU A 156 9.53 -1.44 0.34
C LEU A 156 10.77 -0.84 1.01
N LEU A 157 11.73 -0.36 0.23
CA LEU A 157 12.95 0.26 0.75
C LEU A 157 12.65 1.45 1.68
N SER A 158 11.74 2.33 1.25
CA SER A 158 11.40 3.54 2.02
C SER A 158 10.53 3.28 3.26
N HIS A 159 9.92 2.10 3.35
CA HIS A 159 8.97 1.73 4.43
C HIS A 159 9.24 0.34 5.01
N LEU A 160 10.52 -0.10 5.00
CA LEU A 160 10.96 -1.09 5.97
C LEU A 160 10.61 -0.57 7.38
N PRO A 161 10.16 -1.41 8.33
CA PRO A 161 9.89 -0.94 9.68
C PRO A 161 11.16 -0.52 10.39
N ASP A 162 11.09 0.56 11.17
CA ASP A 162 12.16 1.07 12.05
C ASP A 162 12.32 0.18 13.31
N THR A 163 12.34 -1.12 13.10
CA THR A 163 12.64 -2.12 14.13
C THR A 163 14.15 -2.33 14.23
N PRO A 164 14.70 -2.65 15.41
CA PRO A 164 16.14 -2.90 15.61
C PRO A 164 16.76 -3.99 14.72
N ASN A 165 15.94 -4.79 14.03
CA ASN A 165 16.39 -5.70 12.99
C ASN A 165 15.36 -5.76 11.84
N PRO A 166 15.58 -5.06 10.70
CA PRO A 166 14.68 -5.12 9.54
C PRO A 166 14.62 -6.52 8.91
N VAL A 167 15.65 -7.36 9.08
CA VAL A 167 15.65 -8.76 8.63
C VAL A 167 14.56 -9.57 9.35
N LYS A 168 14.18 -9.25 10.59
CA LYS A 168 13.05 -9.89 11.26
C LYS A 168 11.74 -9.70 10.49
N TYR A 169 11.46 -8.47 10.04
CA TYR A 169 10.26 -8.17 9.23
C TYR A 169 10.25 -8.91 7.88
N LEU A 170 11.45 -9.10 7.31
CA LEU A 170 11.67 -9.78 6.04
C LEU A 170 11.59 -11.30 6.16
N ARG A 171 12.08 -11.92 7.24
CA ARG A 171 11.93 -13.35 7.55
C ARG A 171 10.47 -13.78 7.63
N ASP A 172 9.60 -12.94 8.22
CA ASP A 172 8.15 -13.13 8.24
C ASP A 172 7.50 -13.07 6.83
N ARG A 173 8.26 -12.69 5.79
CA ARG A 173 7.80 -12.40 4.42
C ARG A 173 8.82 -12.90 3.39
N PRO A 174 9.06 -14.23 3.28
CA PRO A 174 10.11 -14.79 2.42
C PRO A 174 9.97 -14.40 0.94
N GLY A 175 8.76 -14.13 0.45
CA GLY A 175 8.54 -13.59 -0.89
C GLY A 175 9.20 -12.20 -1.12
N LEU A 176 9.31 -11.37 -0.09
CA LEU A 176 10.07 -10.11 -0.20
C LEU A 176 11.56 -10.38 -0.28
N VAL A 177 12.08 -11.32 0.53
CA VAL A 177 13.51 -11.70 0.52
C VAL A 177 13.90 -12.32 -0.82
N GLY A 178 13.16 -13.31 -1.32
CA GLY A 178 13.53 -14.04 -2.52
C GLY A 178 13.15 -13.38 -3.85
N VAL A 179 12.29 -12.35 -3.86
CA VAL A 179 11.74 -11.82 -5.11
C VAL A 179 11.63 -10.29 -5.17
N THR A 180 10.99 -9.62 -4.21
CA THR A 180 10.78 -8.16 -4.28
C THR A 180 12.06 -7.36 -4.01
N LEU A 181 12.80 -7.73 -2.96
CA LEU A 181 13.99 -6.99 -2.53
C LEU A 181 15.20 -7.21 -3.47
N PRO A 182 15.47 -8.40 -4.05
CA PRO A 182 16.54 -8.57 -5.03
C PRO A 182 16.36 -7.69 -6.27
N ALA A 183 15.11 -7.35 -6.63
CA ALA A 183 14.82 -6.41 -7.71
C ALA A 183 15.31 -4.97 -7.43
N LEU A 184 15.82 -4.64 -6.23
CA LEU A 184 16.44 -3.33 -5.95
C LEU A 184 17.64 -3.01 -6.82
N PHE A 185 18.30 -4.02 -7.39
CA PHE A 185 19.43 -3.83 -8.28
C PHE A 185 18.98 -3.31 -9.64
N ASP A 186 17.90 -3.90 -10.17
CA ASP A 186 17.36 -3.66 -11.51
C ASP A 186 16.28 -2.55 -11.54
N ALA A 187 15.65 -2.23 -10.40
CA ALA A 187 14.56 -1.25 -10.31
C ALA A 187 14.97 0.18 -10.72
N ALA A 188 14.08 0.88 -11.43
CA ALA A 188 14.34 2.25 -11.86
C ALA A 188 14.44 3.22 -10.67
N VAL A 189 15.55 3.97 -10.62
CA VAL A 189 15.87 4.97 -9.58
C VAL A 189 15.99 6.38 -10.17
N ARG A 190 15.73 7.40 -9.35
CA ARG A 190 15.81 8.82 -9.71
C ARG A 190 15.98 9.67 -8.44
N PRO A 191 16.14 11.01 -8.49
CA PRO A 191 16.23 11.82 -7.27
C PRO A 191 15.07 11.56 -6.30
N SER A 192 15.40 11.39 -5.01
CA SER A 192 14.47 10.99 -3.93
C SER A 192 13.81 9.60 -4.10
N ILE A 193 14.34 8.71 -4.94
CA ILE A 193 13.87 7.31 -5.11
C ILE A 193 15.06 6.33 -5.14
N GLY A 194 14.88 5.17 -4.51
CA GLY A 194 15.84 4.06 -4.50
C GLY A 194 16.75 4.06 -3.27
N ALA A 195 17.43 2.92 -3.05
CA ALA A 195 18.19 2.62 -1.84
C ALA A 195 19.11 3.77 -1.39
N ALA A 196 19.97 4.27 -2.30
CA ALA A 196 20.88 5.37 -2.00
C ALA A 196 20.17 6.64 -1.51
N ALA A 197 18.99 6.94 -2.06
CA ALA A 197 18.21 8.12 -1.68
C ALA A 197 17.46 7.92 -0.35
N VAL A 198 17.10 6.68 0.00
CA VAL A 198 16.57 6.34 1.33
C VAL A 198 17.66 6.57 2.36
N ASP A 199 18.82 5.93 2.18
CA ASP A 199 19.94 6.01 3.13
C ASP A 199 20.45 7.45 3.33
N SER A 200 20.55 8.26 2.26
CA SER A 200 20.99 9.65 2.39
C SER A 200 20.02 10.59 3.09
N ASN A 201 18.74 10.22 3.19
CA ASN A 201 17.70 11.04 3.82
C ASN A 201 17.46 10.68 5.29
N LEU A 202 18.10 9.62 5.78
CA LEU A 202 18.03 9.22 7.18
C LEU A 202 18.98 10.07 8.06
N PRO A 203 18.73 10.19 9.38
CA PRO A 203 19.65 10.84 10.30
C PRO A 203 21.07 10.24 10.22
N PRO A 204 22.14 10.97 10.59
CA PRO A 204 23.51 10.49 10.42
C PRO A 204 23.81 9.11 11.02
N GLY A 205 23.16 8.74 12.14
CA GLY A 205 23.30 7.41 12.77
C GLY A 205 22.59 6.26 12.03
N ASP A 206 21.61 6.57 11.18
CA ASP A 206 20.79 5.62 10.42
C ASP A 206 21.10 5.65 8.90
N SER A 207 22.09 6.45 8.49
CA SER A 207 22.40 6.82 7.09
C SER A 207 22.94 5.68 6.19
N ARG A 208 22.79 4.44 6.63
CA ARG A 208 23.27 3.18 6.03
C ARG A 208 22.31 2.03 6.34
N ARG A 209 21.01 2.26 6.16
CA ARG A 209 19.98 1.30 6.57
C ARG A 209 19.82 0.19 5.53
N ILE A 210 19.74 0.54 4.26
CA ILE A 210 19.43 -0.41 3.18
C ILE A 210 20.66 -1.27 2.89
N ASP A 211 21.86 -0.68 2.83
CA ASP A 211 23.09 -1.46 2.65
C ASP A 211 23.39 -2.37 3.86
N MET A 212 23.18 -1.92 5.10
CA MET A 212 23.23 -2.82 6.27
C MET A 212 22.15 -3.91 6.22
N THR A 213 20.94 -3.63 5.69
CA THR A 213 19.91 -4.66 5.52
C THR A 213 20.35 -5.72 4.51
N VAL A 214 20.96 -5.31 3.38
CA VAL A 214 21.51 -6.24 2.38
C VAL A 214 22.66 -7.07 2.96
N ALA A 215 23.60 -6.44 3.68
CA ALA A 215 24.71 -7.16 4.32
C ALA A 215 24.21 -8.16 5.38
N ALA A 216 23.21 -7.80 6.17
CA ALA A 216 22.61 -8.71 7.15
C ALA A 216 21.88 -9.89 6.48
N LEU A 217 21.22 -9.70 5.32
CA LEU A 217 20.63 -10.80 4.55
C LEU A 217 21.69 -11.77 4.00
N ALA A 218 22.85 -11.26 3.58
CA ALA A 218 23.97 -12.10 3.15
C ALA A 218 24.59 -12.86 4.33
N ALA A 219 24.91 -12.18 5.43
CA ALA A 219 25.48 -12.78 6.64
C ALA A 219 24.58 -13.85 7.28
N GLU A 220 23.25 -13.72 7.16
CA GLU A 220 22.29 -14.73 7.60
C GLU A 220 22.07 -15.88 6.60
N ASN A 221 22.80 -15.92 5.48
CA ASN A 221 22.62 -16.87 4.36
C ASN A 221 21.19 -16.86 3.77
N LEU A 222 20.49 -15.72 3.89
CA LEU A 222 19.19 -15.51 3.24
C LEU A 222 19.36 -15.10 1.77
N TRP A 223 20.48 -14.44 1.45
CA TRP A 223 20.94 -14.13 0.09
C TRP A 223 22.33 -14.74 -0.14
N GLU A 224 22.52 -15.39 -1.29
CA GLU A 224 23.83 -15.86 -1.74
C GLU A 224 24.71 -14.68 -2.16
N GLN A 225 25.99 -14.68 -1.76
CA GLN A 225 26.93 -13.59 -2.07
C GLN A 225 27.04 -13.35 -3.58
N GLU A 226 27.12 -14.40 -4.39
CA GLU A 226 27.19 -14.32 -5.86
C GLU A 226 25.98 -13.57 -6.46
N MET A 227 24.76 -13.79 -5.92
CA MET A 227 23.55 -13.10 -6.37
C MET A 227 23.63 -11.59 -6.08
N VAL A 228 24.19 -11.22 -4.92
CA VAL A 228 24.37 -9.82 -4.52
C VAL A 228 25.45 -9.14 -5.36
N GLU A 229 26.59 -9.80 -5.59
CA GLU A 229 27.66 -9.28 -6.44
C GLU A 229 27.23 -9.11 -7.90
N ALA A 230 26.54 -10.11 -8.46
CA ALA A 230 25.96 -10.02 -9.80
C ALA A 230 24.90 -8.90 -9.90
N GLY A 231 24.11 -8.71 -8.83
CA GLY A 231 23.17 -7.59 -8.71
C GLY A 231 23.87 -6.22 -8.72
N ILE A 232 24.92 -6.06 -7.92
CA ILE A 232 25.75 -4.85 -7.89
C ILE A 232 26.37 -4.59 -9.26
N GLY A 233 26.86 -5.63 -9.96
CA GLY A 233 27.41 -5.53 -11.32
C GLY A 233 26.41 -4.94 -12.31
N ARG A 234 25.22 -5.56 -12.46
CA ARG A 234 24.16 -5.05 -13.35
C ARG A 234 23.75 -3.62 -12.99
N ALA A 235 23.58 -3.35 -11.69
CA ALA A 235 23.21 -2.03 -11.20
C ALA A 235 24.28 -0.96 -11.50
N TRP A 236 25.57 -1.32 -11.48
CA TRP A 236 26.68 -0.41 -11.77
C TRP A 236 26.71 0.02 -13.23
N GLU A 237 26.49 -0.93 -14.15
CA GLU A 237 26.40 -0.68 -15.58
C GLU A 237 25.20 0.21 -15.92
N ALA A 238 24.02 -0.12 -15.40
CA ALA A 238 22.78 0.59 -15.68
C ALA A 238 22.71 2.00 -15.05
N ARG A 239 23.31 2.22 -13.87
CA ARG A 239 23.17 3.51 -13.15
C ARG A 239 24.24 4.50 -13.60
N THR A 240 23.80 5.59 -14.24
CA THR A 240 24.65 6.70 -14.68
C THR A 240 24.96 7.74 -13.58
N SER A 241 24.16 7.79 -12.51
CA SER A 241 24.32 8.78 -11.44
C SER A 241 25.54 8.47 -10.54
N PRO A 242 26.48 9.41 -10.37
CA PRO A 242 27.62 9.23 -9.45
C PRO A 242 27.21 8.99 -8.00
N PHE A 243 26.06 9.55 -7.59
CA PHE A 243 25.51 9.34 -6.25
C PHE A 243 25.10 7.88 -6.02
N GLN A 244 24.39 7.28 -6.98
CA GLN A 244 24.00 5.88 -6.93
C GLN A 244 25.21 4.94 -7.00
N ARG A 245 26.23 5.28 -7.81
CA ARG A 245 27.48 4.51 -7.87
C ARG A 245 28.26 4.54 -6.57
N ARG A 246 28.34 5.69 -5.87
CA ARG A 246 28.96 5.76 -4.53
C ARG A 246 28.27 4.83 -3.52
N TRP A 247 26.94 4.77 -3.54
CA TRP A 247 26.19 3.85 -2.68
C TRP A 247 26.48 2.38 -3.01
N LEU A 248 26.49 2.00 -4.30
CA LEU A 248 26.86 0.63 -4.72
C LEU A 248 28.29 0.25 -4.29
N ALA A 249 29.25 1.17 -4.39
CA ALA A 249 30.61 0.95 -3.91
C ALA A 249 30.68 0.78 -2.38
N GLY A 250 29.90 1.57 -1.63
CA GLY A 250 29.78 1.46 -0.18
C GLY A 250 29.15 0.13 0.28
N LEU A 251 28.13 -0.35 -0.43
CA LEU A 251 27.53 -1.67 -0.22
C LEU A 251 28.54 -2.79 -0.51
N ARG A 252 29.25 -2.73 -1.64
CA ARG A 252 30.28 -3.72 -1.98
C ARG A 252 31.37 -3.81 -0.89
N SER A 253 31.89 -2.65 -0.47
CA SER A 253 32.91 -2.59 0.58
C SER A 253 32.42 -3.10 1.95
N LEU A 254 31.10 -3.03 2.22
CA LEU A 254 30.50 -3.59 3.43
C LEU A 254 30.43 -5.13 3.38
N LEU A 255 30.12 -5.69 2.21
CA LEU A 255 30.08 -7.15 1.99
C LEU A 255 31.48 -7.79 2.00
N GLU A 256 32.51 -7.04 1.61
CA GLU A 256 33.92 -7.48 1.67
C GLU A 256 34.52 -7.43 3.10
N GLN A 257 33.77 -6.92 4.11
CA GLN A 257 34.22 -6.73 5.50
C GLN A 257 33.50 -7.60 6.54
N GLY A 258 32.43 -8.31 6.15
CA GLY A 258 31.59 -9.13 7.02
C GLY A 258 31.82 -10.63 6.82
#